data_AF-A0A0V0GGA6-F1
#
_entry.id   AF-A0A0V0GGA6-F1
#
_cell.length_a   1.000
_cell.length_b   1.000
_cell.length_c   1.000
_cell.angle_alpha   90.00
_cell.angle_beta   90.00
_cell.angle_gamma   90.00
#
_symmetry.space_group_name_H-M   'P 1'
#
loop_
_entity.id
_entity.type
_entity.pdbx_description
1 polymer ?
#
loop_
_entity_poly.entity_id
_entity_poly.type
_entity_poly.pdbx_seq_one_letter_code
_entity_poly.pdbx_strand_id
1 'polypeptide(L)' 'MVDEARRIFDEMPEKNEVSWNAMIAGYVQSKRMDLAREFFEAMPCKNISSWNTMITGYAQIGDITHARSLFDC' A
#
# COMPACT_ATOMS: atom_id res chain seq x y z
N MET A 1 6.98 -7.48 11.91
CA MET A 1 6.26 -8.36 10.95
C MET A 1 6.31 -7.77 9.54
N VAL A 2 5.88 -6.51 9.33
CA VAL A 2 6.00 -5.87 8.00
C VAL A 2 7.45 -5.71 7.54
N ASP A 3 8.40 -5.49 8.45
CA ASP A 3 9.83 -5.39 8.09
C ASP A 3 10.43 -6.70 7.59
N GLU A 4 9.96 -7.84 8.11
CA GLU A 4 10.40 -9.16 7.62
C GLU A 4 9.73 -9.49 6.29
N ALA A 5 8.44 -9.17 6.14
CA ALA A 5 7.75 -9.26 4.86
C ALA A 5 8.44 -8.38 3.79
N ARG A 6 8.97 -7.21 4.17
CA ARG A 6 9.74 -6.35 3.28
C ARG A 6 11.02 -7.00 2.79
N ARG A 7 11.78 -7.66 3.67
CA ARG A 7 13.00 -8.39 3.26
C ARG A 7 12.67 -9.49 2.25
N ILE A 8 11.66 -10.30 2.55
CA ILE A 8 11.21 -11.37 1.64
C ILE A 8 10.79 -10.76 0.30
N PHE A 9 9.99 -9.68 0.32
CA PHE A 9 9.57 -8.99 -0.89
C PHE A 9 10.77 -8.52 -1.72
N ASP A 10 11.76 -7.90 -1.09
CA ASP A 10 12.95 -7.39 -1.79
C ASP A 10 13.74 -8.53 -2.44
N GLU A 11 13.85 -9.69 -1.77
CA GLU A 11 14.49 -10.91 -2.28
C GLU A 11 13.70 -11.65 -3.37
N MET A 12 12.41 -11.34 -3.58
CA MET A 12 11.61 -11.99 -4.62
C MET A 12 12.21 -11.73 -6.01
N PRO A 13 12.53 -12.79 -6.79
CA PRO A 13 13.10 -12.64 -8.13
C PRO A 13 12.08 -12.00 -9.10
N GLU A 14 10.80 -12.30 -8.92
CA GLU A 14 9.70 -11.70 -9.65
C GLU A 14 8.64 -11.19 -8.68
N LYS A 15 8.34 -9.90 -8.76
CA LYS A 15 7.34 -9.22 -7.93
C LYS A 15 6.09 -8.99 -8.78
N ASN A 16 4.96 -9.53 -8.33
CA ASN A 16 3.67 -9.38 -9.01
C ASN A 16 2.72 -8.46 -8.22
N GLU A 17 1.60 -8.09 -8.83
CA GLU A 17 0.62 -7.18 -8.22
C GLU A 17 0.14 -7.63 -6.83
N VAL A 18 0.02 -8.95 -6.61
CA VAL A 18 -0.40 -9.51 -5.32
C VAL A 18 0.65 -9.24 -4.24
N SER A 19 1.94 -9.45 -4.55
CA SER A 19 3.03 -9.19 -3.61
C SER A 19 3.14 -7.71 -3.23
N TRP A 20 2.93 -6.80 -4.19
CA TRP A 20 2.88 -5.36 -3.94
C TRP A 20 1.71 -4.99 -3.03
N ASN A 21 0.50 -5.50 -3.35
CA ASN A 21 -0.71 -5.25 -2.57
C ASN A 21 -0.59 -5.77 -1.13
N ALA A 22 0.02 -6.95 -0.95
CA ALA A 22 0.27 -7.51 0.37
C ALA A 22 1.18 -6.60 1.22
N MET A 23 2.24 -6.05 0.63
CA MET A 23 3.14 -5.12 1.33
C MET A 23 2.45 -3.80 1.68
N ILE A 24 1.69 -3.21 0.76
CA ILE A 24 0.92 -1.98 1.01
C ILE A 24 -0.06 -2.22 2.16
N ALA A 25 -0.83 -3.31 2.12
CA ALA A 25 -1.76 -3.66 3.19
C ALA A 25 -1.06 -3.85 4.54
N GLY A 26 0.12 -4.48 4.55
CA GLY A 26 0.93 -4.65 5.75
C GLY A 26 1.38 -3.31 6.37
N TYR A 27 1.78 -2.35 5.54
CA TYR A 27 2.13 -1.00 6.00
C TYR A 27 0.91 -0.24 6.53
N VAL A 28 -0.23 -0.31 5.83
CA VAL A 28 -1.51 0.28 6.27
C VAL A 28 -1.92 -0.26 7.64
N GLN A 29 -1.93 -1.59 7.81
CA GLN A 29 -2.28 -2.23 9.08
C GLN A 29 -1.31 -1.88 10.21
N SER A 30 -0.05 -1.61 9.87
CA SER A 30 0.97 -1.15 10.83
C SER A 30 0.90 0.36 11.10
N LYS A 31 -0.10 1.07 10.56
CA LYS A 31 -0.27 2.54 10.63
C LYS A 31 0.92 3.34 10.08
N ARG A 32 1.72 2.73 9.19
CA ARG A 32 2.87 3.35 8.51
C ARG A 32 2.44 3.84 7.13
N MET A 33 1.54 4.83 7.12
CA MET A 33 0.90 5.31 5.88
C MET A 33 1.86 6.03 4.94
N ASP A 34 2.90 6.65 5.48
CA ASP A 34 4.03 7.21 4.73
C ASP A 34 4.69 6.15 3.84
N LEU A 35 5.03 5.00 4.40
CA LEU A 35 5.65 3.90 3.67
C LEU A 35 4.66 3.18 2.76
N ALA A 36 3.40 3.03 3.19
CA ALA A 36 2.35 2.48 2.34
C ALA A 36 2.21 3.32 1.06
N ARG A 37 2.25 4.65 1.19
CA ARG A 37 2.19 5.59 0.07
C ARG A 37 3.40 5.49 -0.84
N GLU A 38 4.61 5.53 -0.28
CA GLU A 38 5.85 5.39 -1.05
C GLU A 38 5.82 4.09 -1.89
N PHE A 39 5.40 2.99 -1.26
CA PHE A 39 5.33 1.69 -1.92
C PHE A 39 4.25 1.62 -3.00
N PHE A 40 3.09 2.22 -2.73
CA PHE A 40 2.01 2.35 -3.71
C PHE A 40 2.46 3.19 -4.92
N GLU A 41 3.12 4.32 -4.69
CA GLU A 41 3.65 5.18 -5.75
C GLU A 41 4.69 4.43 -6.61
N ALA A 42 5.56 3.65 -5.98
CA ALA A 42 6.57 2.81 -6.63
C ALA A 42 6.01 1.60 -7.39
N MET A 43 4.75 1.19 -7.11
CA MET A 43 4.12 0.06 -7.79
C MET A 43 4.00 0.32 -9.30
N PRO A 44 4.60 -0.53 -10.17
CA PRO A 44 4.63 -0.30 -11.62
C PRO A 44 3.23 -0.26 -12.26
N CYS A 45 2.34 -1.13 -11.81
CA CYS A 45 0.95 -1.23 -12.27
C CYS A 45 0.03 -1.18 -11.06
N LYS A 46 -0.68 -0.07 -10.87
CA LYS A 46 -1.69 0.08 -9.81
C LYS A 46 -3.01 -0.51 -10.27
N ASN A 47 -3.64 -1.33 -9.44
CA ASN A 47 -4.94 -1.94 -9.70
C ASN A 47 -5.99 -1.52 -8.66
N ILE A 48 -7.25 -1.86 -8.89
CA ILE A 48 -8.38 -1.49 -8.01
C ILE A 48 -8.12 -1.87 -6.54
N SER A 49 -7.48 -3.02 -6.31
CA SER A 49 -7.15 -3.47 -4.96
C SER A 49 -6.13 -2.55 -4.27
N SER A 50 -5.10 -2.10 -4.98
CA SER A 50 -4.10 -1.16 -4.47
C SER A 50 -4.72 0.19 -4.08
N TRP A 51 -5.60 0.75 -4.92
CA TRP A 51 -6.33 2.00 -4.64
C TRP A 51 -7.26 1.86 -3.43
N ASN A 52 -8.08 0.80 -3.41
CA ASN A 52 -9.00 0.53 -2.30
C ASN A 52 -8.25 0.37 -0.97
N THR A 53 -7.08 -0.27 -1.00
CA THR A 53 -6.23 -0.45 0.19
C THR A 53 -5.74 0.91 0.72
N MET A 54 -5.28 1.81 -0.16
CA MET A 54 -4.83 3.14 0.24
C MET A 54 -5.98 4.02 0.75
N ILE A 55 -7.13 4.05 0.05
CA ILE A 55 -8.32 4.80 0.46
C ILE A 55 -8.78 4.34 1.85
N THR A 56 -8.87 3.02 2.06
CA THR A 56 -9.26 2.44 3.35
C THR A 56 -8.26 2.80 4.44
N GLY A 57 -6.96 2.74 4.14
CA GLY A 57 -5.90 3.09 5.09
C GLY A 57 -5.98 4.55 5.54
N TYR A 58 -6.13 5.49 4.62
CA TYR A 58 -6.31 6.91 4.95
C TYR A 58 -7.59 7.16 5.75
N ALA A 59 -8.70 6.52 5.38
CA ALA A 59 -9.95 6.62 6.12
C ALA A 59 -9.82 6.12 7.57
N GLN A 60 -9.08 5.02 7.80
CA GLN A 60 -8.87 4.45 9.13
C GLN A 60 -8.03 5.35 10.05
N ILE A 61 -7.11 6.15 9.51
CA ILE A 61 -6.33 7.11 10.29
C ILE A 61 -6.99 8.50 10.39
N GLY A 62 -8.18 8.67 9.80
CA GLY A 62 -8.94 9.92 9.82
C GLY A 62 -8.50 10.95 8.78
N ASP A 63 -7.62 10.59 7.85
CA ASP A 63 -7.16 11.46 6.78
C ASP A 63 -8.11 11.41 5.57
N ILE A 64 -9.29 11.99 5.76
CA ILE A 64 -10.36 11.95 4.77
C ILE A 64 -10.00 12.72 3.50
N THR A 65 -9.12 13.72 3.59
CA THR A 65 -8.68 14.52 2.44
C THR A 65 -7.89 13.66 1.45
N HIS A 66 -6.89 12.90 1.93
CA HIS A 66 -6.15 12.00 1.05
C HIS A 66 -7.01 10.83 0.57
N ALA A 67 -7.87 10.27 1.43
CA ALA A 67 -8.79 9.22 1.02
C ALA A 67 -9.69 9.66 -0.15
N ARG A 68 -10.23 10.88 -0.09
CA ARG A 68 -11.06 11.47 -1.15
C ARG A 68 -10.26 11.73 -2.42
N SER A 69 -9.07 12.33 -2.28
CA SER A 69 -8.21 12.61 -3.44
C SER A 69 -7.87 11.35 -4.24
N LEU A 70 -7.71 10.20 -3.58
CA LEU A 70 -7.45 8.93 -4.27
C LEU A 70 -8.71 8.29 -4.84
N PHE A 71 -9.89 8.57 -4.28
CA PHE A 71 -11.17 8.07 -4.81
C PHE A 71 -11.60 8.81 -6.09
N ASP A 72 -11.23 10.08 -6.21
CA ASP A 72 -11.58 10.93 -7.34
C ASP A 72 -10.60 10.81 -8.55
N CYS A 73 -9.52 10.02 -8.40
CA CYS A 73 -8.52 9.75 -9.45
C CYS A 73 -8.96 8.62 -10.39
#